data_AF-A0A1V2A5G4-F1
#
_entry.id   AF-A0A1V2A5G4-F1
#
_cell.length_a   1.000
_cell.length_b   1.000
_cell.length_c   1.000
_cell.angle_alpha   90.00
_cell.angle_beta   90.00
_cell.angle_gamma   90.00
#
_symmetry.space_group_name_H-M   'P 1'
#
loop_
_entity.id
_entity.type
_entity.pdbx_description
1 polymer ?
#
loop_
_entity_poly.entity_id
_entity_poly.type
_entity_poly.pdbx_seq_one_letter_code
_entity_poly.pdbx_strand_id
1 'polypeptide(L)' 'MEQGHQDINRLYSQINDLRELMISTGMKKGLDSAETLKYSQELDKLIIKVQLQNQN' A
#
# COMPACT_ATOMS: atom_id res chain seq x y z
N MET A 1 -23.55 8.65 -9.48
CA MET A 1 -22.16 8.27 -9.76
C MET A 1 -21.29 8.65 -8.56
N GLU A 2 -21.42 7.95 -7.43
CA GLU A 2 -20.71 8.29 -6.17
C GLU A 2 -19.84 7.14 -5.63
N GLN A 3 -19.94 5.93 -6.19
CA GLN A 3 -19.23 4.75 -5.65
C GLN A 3 -17.72 4.74 -5.98
N GLY A 4 -17.29 5.27 -7.13
CA GLY A 4 -15.88 5.22 -7.54
C GLY A 4 -14.90 6.09 -6.73
N HIS A 5 -15.39 7.19 -6.14
CA HIS A 5 -14.52 8.14 -5.42
C HIS A 5 -14.22 7.69 -3.98
N GLN A 6 -15.16 6.96 -3.36
CA GLN A 6 -15.01 6.38 -2.01
C GLN A 6 -13.99 5.24 -2.01
N ASP A 7 -13.96 4.43 -3.07
CA ASP A 7 -13.04 3.29 -3.18
C ASP A 7 -11.58 3.70 -3.40
N ILE A 8 -11.32 4.75 -4.19
CA ILE A 8 -9.97 5.27 -4.41
C ILE A 8 -9.39 5.87 -3.13
N ASN A 9 -10.17 6.67 -2.39
CA ASN A 9 -9.71 7.24 -1.12
C ASN A 9 -9.39 6.16 -0.09
N ARG A 10 -10.18 5.08 -0.05
CA ARG A 10 -9.90 3.91 0.79
C ARG A 10 -8.60 3.23 0.40
N LEU A 11 -8.33 3.06 -0.89
CA LEU A 11 -7.08 2.47 -1.37
C LEU A 11 -5.87 3.34 -1.02
N TYR A 12 -5.98 4.66 -1.14
CA TYR A 12 -4.91 5.57 -0.71
C TYR A 12 -4.65 5.50 0.80
N SER A 13 -5.70 5.37 1.63
CA SER A 13 -5.55 5.15 3.07
C SER A 13 -4.77 3.86 3.34
N GLN A 14 -5.17 2.75 2.71
CA GLN A 14 -4.50 1.45 2.88
C GLN A 14 -3.03 1.49 2.43
N ILE A 15 -2.72 2.20 1.35
CA ILE A 15 -1.34 2.42 0.89
C ILE A 15 -0.53 3.17 1.94
N ASN A 16 -1.09 4.21 2.56
CA ASN A 16 -0.38 4.99 3.57
C ASN A 16 -0.16 4.17 4.85
N ASP A 17 -1.19 3.50 5.35
CA ASP A 17 -1.10 2.66 6.56
C ASP A 17 -0.03 1.58 6.38
N LEU A 18 -0.02 0.90 5.23
CA LEU A 18 0.92 -0.16 4.95
C LEU A 18 2.35 0.37 4.73
N ARG A 19 2.49 1.57 4.16
CA ARG A 19 3.80 2.24 4.03
C ARG A 19 4.38 2.58 5.39
N GLU A 20 3.59 3.13 6.31
CA GLU A 20 4.03 3.41 7.68
C GLU A 20 4.44 2.13 8.41
N LEU A 21 3.65 1.05 8.24
CA LEU A 21 3.96 -0.25 8.84
C LEU A 21 5.27 -0.83 8.29
N MET A 22 5.48 -0.76 6.97
CA MET A 22 6.72 -1.20 6.32
C MET A 22 7.93 -0.41 6.82
N ILE A 23 7.82 0.92 6.92
CA ILE A 23 8.90 1.78 7.41
C ILE A 23 9.21 1.48 8.88
N SER A 24 8.19 1.39 9.73
CA SER A 24 8.34 1.06 11.16
C SER A 24 9.01 -0.30 11.33
N THR A 25 8.61 -1.30 10.53
CA THR A 25 9.17 -2.65 10.58
C THR A 25 10.60 -2.68 10.03
N GLY A 26 10.87 -1.96 8.94
CA GLY A 26 12.21 -1.80 8.37
C GLY A 26 13.20 -1.17 9.36
N MET A 27 12.75 -0.16 10.11
CA MET A 27 13.54 0.47 11.17
C MET A 27 13.80 -0.47 12.36
N LYS A 28 12.85 -1.36 12.70
CA LYS A 28 12.94 -2.25 13.87
C LYS A 28 13.63 -3.57 13.58
N LYS A 29 13.41 -4.16 12.40
CA LYS A 29 13.78 -5.54 12.04
C LYS A 29 14.74 -5.63 10.86
N GLY A 30 14.98 -4.53 10.15
CA GLY A 30 15.77 -4.50 8.92
C GLY A 30 14.90 -4.57 7.66
N LEU A 31 15.46 -4.06 6.56
CA LEU A 31 14.80 -4.02 5.25
C LEU A 31 14.71 -5.40 4.58
N ASP A 32 15.63 -6.31 4.93
CA ASP A 32 15.71 -7.69 4.48
C ASP A 32 14.86 -8.65 5.33
N SER A 33 14.24 -8.16 6.41
CA SER A 33 13.37 -8.99 7.23
C SER A 33 12.16 -9.48 6.42
N ALA A 34 11.75 -10.73 6.65
CA ALA A 34 10.62 -11.33 5.94
C ALA A 34 9.32 -10.50 6.06
N GLU A 35 9.14 -9.82 7.20
CA GLU A 35 7.99 -8.92 7.41
C GLU A 35 8.07 -7.65 6.58
N THR A 36 9.24 -6.99 6.54
CA THR A 36 9.44 -5.79 5.70
C THR A 36 9.25 -6.13 4.23
N LEU A 37 9.78 -7.27 3.77
CA LEU A 37 9.59 -7.75 2.39
C LEU A 37 8.11 -8.04 2.09
N LYS A 38 7.39 -8.67 3.03
CA LYS A 38 5.95 -8.93 2.89
C LYS A 38 5.16 -7.63 2.73
N TYR A 39 5.42 -6.63 3.58
CA TYR A 39 4.74 -5.33 3.49
C TYR A 39 5.07 -4.59 2.20
N SER A 40 6.31 -4.66 1.71
CA SER A 40 6.70 -4.11 0.40
C SER A 40 5.91 -4.76 -0.74
N GLN A 41 5.78 -6.08 -0.75
CA GLN A 41 5.04 -6.80 -1.79
C GLN A 41 3.53 -6.50 -1.76
N GLU A 42 2.94 -6.35 -0.57
CA GLU A 42 1.54 -5.97 -0.42
C GLU A 42 1.30 -4.51 -0.83
N LEU A 43 2.26 -3.62 -0.54
CA LEU A 43 2.22 -2.22 -0.94
C LEU A 43 2.26 -2.05 -2.46
N ASP A 44 3.14 -2.78 -3.15
CA ASP A 44 3.23 -2.78 -4.61
C ASP A 44 1.90 -3.20 -5.26
N LYS A 45 1.22 -4.23 -4.74
CA LYS A 45 -0.09 -4.67 -5.25
C LYS A 45 -1.13 -3.56 -5.15
N LEU A 46 -1.15 -2.83 -4.04
CA LEU A 46 -2.10 -1.72 -3.84
C LEU A 46 -1.79 -0.55 -4.78
N ILE A 47 -0.51 -0.21 -4.95
CA ILE A 47 -0.07 0.85 -5.89
C ILE A 47 -0.49 0.51 -7.32
N ILE A 48 -0.25 -0.72 -7.77
CA ILE A 48 -0.66 -1.18 -9.11
C ILE A 48 -2.18 -1.09 -9.26
N LYS A 49 -2.96 -1.50 -8.25
CA LYS A 49 -4.43 -1.42 -8.30
C LYS A 49 -4.91 0.02 -8.51
N VAL A 50 -4.33 0.98 -7.81
CA VAL A 50 -4.68 2.40 -7.95
C VAL A 50 -4.26 2.93 -9.33
N GLN A 51 -3.07 2.58 -9.81
CA GLN A 51 -2.59 3.00 -11.13
C GLN A 51 -3.50 2.50 -12.25
N LEU A 52 -3.92 1.23 -12.20
CA LEU A 52 -4.84 0.65 -13.18
C LEU A 52 -6.24 1.28 -13.12
N GLN A 53 -6.71 1.69 -11.94
CA GLN A 53 -7.98 2.40 -11.80
C GLN A 53 -7.94 3.82 -12.35
N ASN A 54 -6.78 4.48 -12.32
CA ASN A 54 -6.57 5.81 -12.91
C ASN A 54 -6.37 5.79 -14.44
N GLN A 55 -6.32 4.61 -15.08
CA GLN A 55 -6.12 4.46 -16.53
C GLN A 55 -7.41 4.15 -17.31
N ASN A 56 -8.57 4.12 -16.65
CA ASN A 56 -9.90 3.99 -17.26
C ASN A 56 -10.69 5.29 -17.12
#